data_AF-R6ZPH1-F1
#
_entry.id   AF-R6ZPH1-F1
#
_cell.length_a   1.000
_cell.length_b   1.000
_cell.length_c   1.000
_cell.angle_alpha   90.00
_cell.angle_beta   90.00
_cell.angle_gamma   90.00
#
_symmetry.space_group_name_H-M   'P 1'
#
loop_
_entity.id
_entity.type
_entity.pdbx_description
1 polymer ?
#
loop_
_entity_poly.entity_id
_entity_poly.type
_entity_poly.pdbx_seq_one_letter_code
_entity_poly.pdbx_strand_id
1 'polypeptide(L)'
;MSEEQLYETYEQKVNTLEDEICNHEKMSAIMDKDLKIDSKLIEAIFKPYFKKATKENGDQVIKVLNNFYKYHPFLIPFVGKDYPQNDKKKFLFVMESHYLPDSSSFYKLHYNMLDTEEEKNEWLKNQWYDYDFSWKELQSSPESEISLCTEDIDYICTESVVKNNIKNNNKFKALFRNMLKPIFNIEDDQIENTIKSIAFMNYFLRPSECTGVSIKGKDIDELFSYLNLIRVWKALGEPYIIICSAKVKKSFNRYWKKHNTILDEFENQIPEDNLCLCNHPSNRSWNRKRKVSEAEKEKYGLKNEYTTSDEILGKFKESIF
;
A
#
# COMPACT_ATOMS: atom_id res chain seq x y z
N MET A 1 -0.15 -27.95 11.96
CA MET A 1 0.23 -26.98 13.01
C MET A 1 -1.05 -26.56 13.71
N SER A 2 -1.09 -26.58 15.04
CA SER A 2 -2.26 -26.13 15.80
C SER A 2 -2.41 -24.59 15.76
N GLU A 3 -3.62 -24.09 16.02
CA GLU A 3 -3.96 -22.66 16.14
C GLU A 3 -3.01 -21.91 17.08
N GLU A 4 -2.69 -22.55 18.22
CA GLU A 4 -1.72 -22.08 19.21
C GLU A 4 -0.32 -21.96 18.61
N GLN A 5 0.11 -22.92 17.78
CA GLN A 5 1.45 -22.89 17.17
C GLN A 5 1.59 -21.81 16.10
N LEU A 6 0.54 -21.45 15.37
CA LEU A 6 0.59 -20.43 14.31
C LEU A 6 0.59 -19.01 14.92
N TYR A 7 -0.25 -18.78 15.92
CA TYR A 7 -0.27 -17.55 16.70
C TYR A 7 1.01 -17.39 17.54
N GLU A 8 1.44 -18.44 18.24
CA GLU A 8 2.69 -18.43 19.00
C GLU A 8 3.91 -18.28 18.10
N THR A 9 3.99 -18.90 16.92
CA THR A 9 5.16 -18.69 16.04
C THR A 9 5.22 -17.27 15.46
N TYR A 10 4.09 -16.61 15.23
CA TYR A 10 4.09 -15.21 14.82
C TYR A 10 4.45 -14.28 15.98
N GLU A 11 3.77 -14.37 17.13
CA GLU A 11 4.08 -13.58 18.32
C GLU A 11 5.50 -13.84 18.83
N GLN A 12 6.00 -15.08 18.80
CA GLN A 12 7.38 -15.41 19.19
C GLN A 12 8.41 -14.91 18.17
N LYS A 13 8.12 -14.92 16.86
CA LYS A 13 9.01 -14.30 15.84
C LYS A 13 8.98 -12.76 15.89
N VAL A 14 7.87 -12.17 16.32
CA VAL A 14 7.72 -10.72 16.51
C VAL A 14 8.38 -10.28 17.82
N ASN A 15 8.30 -11.08 18.89
CA ASN A 15 8.80 -10.75 20.24
C ASN A 15 10.24 -11.20 20.55
N THR A 16 11.01 -11.73 19.60
CA THR A 16 12.47 -11.85 19.80
C THR A 16 13.11 -10.46 19.73
N LEU A 17 13.37 -9.90 20.91
CA LEU A 17 13.92 -8.57 21.24
C LEU A 17 15.20 -8.11 20.49
N GLU A 18 15.80 -8.93 19.63
CA GLU A 18 17.09 -8.60 18.99
C GLU A 18 16.98 -7.90 17.62
N ASP A 19 15.79 -7.83 17.00
CA ASP A 19 15.65 -7.31 15.63
C ASP A 19 14.31 -6.58 15.37
N GLU A 20 13.74 -5.91 16.38
CA GLU A 20 12.54 -5.09 16.17
C GLU A 20 12.85 -3.92 15.22
N ILE A 21 12.21 -3.91 14.04
CA ILE A 21 12.36 -2.85 13.02
C ILE A 21 11.09 -2.00 12.87
N CYS A 22 9.99 -2.38 13.54
CA CYS A 22 8.65 -1.80 13.39
C CYS A 22 8.25 -1.00 14.63
N ASN A 23 7.37 -0.02 14.44
CA ASN A 23 6.65 0.65 15.52
C ASN A 23 5.25 0.03 15.62
N HIS A 24 5.10 -1.01 16.45
CA HIS A 24 3.83 -1.73 16.56
C HIS A 24 2.69 -0.88 17.14
N GLU A 25 3.00 0.09 18.02
CA GLU A 25 1.99 1.03 18.53
C GLU A 25 1.36 1.85 17.40
N LYS A 26 2.19 2.40 16.50
CA LYS A 26 1.69 3.15 15.34
C LYS A 26 0.99 2.27 14.32
N MET A 27 1.46 1.04 14.12
CA MET A 27 0.77 0.07 13.25
C MET A 27 -0.63 -0.28 13.80
N SER A 28 -0.74 -0.53 15.11
CA SER A 28 -2.04 -0.74 15.80
C SER A 28 -2.93 0.49 15.65
N ALA A 29 -2.38 1.70 15.83
CA ALA A 29 -3.14 2.92 15.66
C ALA A 29 -3.71 3.08 14.24
N ILE A 30 -3.09 2.53 13.19
CA ILE A 30 -3.68 2.48 11.84
C ILE A 30 -4.87 1.51 11.80
N MET A 31 -4.74 0.33 12.42
CA MET A 31 -5.83 -0.66 12.50
C MET A 31 -7.06 -0.10 13.19
N ASP A 32 -6.86 0.63 14.29
CA ASP A 32 -7.94 1.16 15.13
C ASP A 32 -8.55 2.46 14.57
N LYS A 33 -7.87 3.10 13.61
CA LYS A 33 -8.32 4.38 13.05
C LYS A 33 -9.37 4.17 11.99
N ASP A 34 -10.63 4.45 12.30
CA ASP A 34 -11.69 4.54 11.29
C ASP A 34 -11.50 5.74 10.35
N LEU A 35 -11.86 5.55 9.08
CA LEU A 35 -12.00 6.64 8.14
C LEU A 35 -13.27 7.43 8.49
N LYS A 36 -13.09 8.67 8.96
CA LYS A 36 -14.19 9.60 9.26
C LYS A 36 -14.47 10.49 8.04
N ILE A 37 -15.20 9.94 7.06
CA ILE A 37 -15.73 10.68 5.91
C ILE A 37 -17.24 10.45 5.84
N ASP A 38 -18.01 11.50 5.56
CA ASP A 38 -19.46 11.41 5.35
C ASP A 38 -19.80 10.48 4.17
N SER A 39 -20.62 9.46 4.41
CA SER A 39 -21.05 8.51 3.37
C SER A 39 -21.77 9.19 2.21
N LYS A 40 -22.52 10.27 2.46
CA LYS A 40 -23.16 11.07 1.42
C LYS A 40 -22.14 11.77 0.54
N LEU A 41 -21.00 12.16 1.10
CA LEU A 41 -19.92 12.76 0.34
C LEU A 41 -19.23 11.72 -0.55
N ILE A 42 -18.94 10.53 -0.01
CA ILE A 42 -18.38 9.42 -0.80
C ILE A 42 -19.36 9.06 -1.93
N GLU A 43 -20.66 9.04 -1.66
CA GLU A 43 -21.68 8.88 -2.70
C GLU A 43 -21.65 9.99 -3.73
N ALA A 44 -21.66 11.27 -3.32
CA ALA A 44 -21.66 12.39 -4.24
C ALA A 44 -20.48 12.34 -5.22
N ILE A 45 -19.29 11.95 -4.74
CA ILE A 45 -18.06 11.90 -5.54
C ILE A 45 -17.97 10.60 -6.35
N PHE A 46 -18.34 9.46 -5.75
CA PHE A 46 -17.97 8.13 -6.24
C PHE A 46 -19.15 7.20 -6.56
N LYS A 47 -20.41 7.62 -6.43
CA LYS A 47 -21.60 6.82 -6.78
C LYS A 47 -21.56 6.15 -8.16
N PRO A 48 -21.00 6.75 -9.23
CA PRO A 48 -20.84 6.04 -10.52
C PRO A 48 -19.99 4.77 -10.44
N TYR A 49 -19.10 4.66 -9.45
CA TYR A 49 -18.21 3.51 -9.24
C TYR A 49 -18.83 2.43 -8.36
N PHE A 50 -19.87 2.75 -7.57
CA PHE A 50 -20.52 1.79 -6.66
C PHE A 50 -21.33 0.74 -7.43
N LYS A 51 -22.05 1.17 -8.48
CA LYS A 51 -22.85 0.27 -9.34
C LYS A 51 -22.03 -0.83 -10.01
N LYS A 52 -20.75 -0.57 -10.28
CA LYS A 52 -19.82 -1.55 -10.86
C LYS A 52 -19.23 -2.50 -9.82
N ALA A 53 -19.43 -2.19 -8.54
CA ALA A 53 -18.84 -2.87 -7.40
C ALA A 53 -19.86 -3.67 -6.58
N THR A 54 -21.12 -3.76 -7.06
CA THR A 54 -22.25 -4.37 -6.35
C THR A 54 -22.44 -3.87 -4.90
N LYS A 55 -21.97 -2.65 -4.60
CA LYS A 55 -22.22 -1.99 -3.30
C LYS A 55 -23.36 -0.98 -3.46
N GLU A 56 -24.29 -1.00 -2.52
CA GLU A 56 -25.56 -0.29 -2.66
C GLU A 56 -25.45 1.20 -2.32
N ASN A 57 -24.54 1.57 -1.40
CA ASN A 57 -24.41 2.93 -0.87
C ASN A 57 -23.03 3.20 -0.24
N GLY A 58 -22.81 4.43 0.20
CA GLY A 58 -21.55 4.87 0.82
C GLY A 58 -21.28 4.23 2.18
N ASP A 59 -22.33 3.88 2.93
CA ASP A 59 -22.19 3.25 4.26
C ASP A 59 -21.57 1.85 4.14
N GLN A 60 -21.97 1.07 3.14
CA GLN A 60 -21.35 -0.24 2.87
C GLN A 60 -19.87 -0.11 2.51
N VAL A 61 -19.51 0.90 1.71
CA VAL A 61 -18.12 1.20 1.33
C VAL A 61 -17.28 1.53 2.57
N ILE A 62 -17.78 2.42 3.44
CA ILE A 62 -17.08 2.79 4.68
C ILE A 62 -16.94 1.58 5.61
N LYS A 63 -17.99 0.77 5.74
CA LYS A 63 -17.97 -0.43 6.59
C LYS A 63 -16.90 -1.44 6.15
N VAL A 64 -16.85 -1.76 4.85
CA VAL A 64 -15.81 -2.65 4.30
C VAL A 64 -14.42 -2.07 4.58
N LEU A 65 -14.24 -0.78 4.31
CA LEU A 65 -12.95 -0.13 4.49
C LEU A 65 -12.48 -0.09 5.95
N ASN A 66 -13.36 0.26 6.89
CA ASN A 66 -13.01 0.35 8.31
C ASN A 66 -12.68 -1.04 8.88
N ASN A 67 -13.42 -2.08 8.47
CA ASN A 67 -13.15 -3.46 8.88
C ASN A 67 -11.96 -4.11 8.16
N PHE A 68 -11.40 -3.48 7.12
CA PHE A 68 -10.39 -4.12 6.27
C PHE A 68 -9.19 -4.66 7.06
N TYR A 69 -8.55 -3.84 7.91
CA TYR A 69 -7.39 -4.31 8.69
C TYR A 69 -7.74 -5.28 9.83
N LYS A 70 -9.01 -5.31 10.26
CA LYS A 70 -9.50 -6.34 11.17
C LYS A 70 -9.55 -7.70 10.47
N TYR A 71 -10.01 -7.71 9.23
CA TYR A 71 -10.14 -8.91 8.39
C TYR A 71 -8.83 -9.31 7.70
N HIS A 72 -7.87 -8.40 7.55
CA HIS A 72 -6.59 -8.68 6.90
C HIS A 72 -5.43 -8.06 7.69
N PRO A 73 -5.17 -8.53 8.93
CA PRO A 73 -4.18 -7.91 9.82
C PRO A 73 -2.75 -7.98 9.26
N PHE A 74 -2.42 -8.92 8.38
CA PHE A 74 -1.11 -9.00 7.74
C PHE A 74 -0.88 -7.88 6.68
N LEU A 75 -1.92 -7.22 6.17
CA LEU A 75 -1.79 -6.18 5.13
C LEU A 75 -1.57 -4.76 5.69
N ILE A 76 -1.41 -4.62 7.00
CA ILE A 76 -1.19 -3.31 7.64
C ILE A 76 0.08 -2.67 7.06
N PRO A 77 0.07 -1.34 6.82
CA PRO A 77 1.27 -0.61 6.43
C PRO A 77 2.41 -0.83 7.41
N PHE A 78 3.61 -1.01 6.87
CA PHE A 78 4.82 -1.02 7.68
C PHE A 78 5.09 0.39 8.22
N VAL A 79 5.39 0.49 9.50
CA VAL A 79 5.88 1.72 10.14
C VAL A 79 7.16 1.37 10.85
N GLY A 80 8.27 2.00 10.46
CA GLY A 80 9.55 1.74 11.09
C GLY A 80 9.58 2.17 12.57
N LYS A 81 10.37 1.47 13.40
CA LYS A 81 10.44 1.75 14.85
C LYS A 81 10.83 3.18 15.20
N ASP A 82 11.67 3.78 14.38
CA ASP A 82 12.19 5.13 14.52
C ASP A 82 11.33 6.14 13.74
N TYR A 83 10.04 5.85 13.47
CA TYR A 83 9.16 6.74 12.71
C TYR A 83 8.41 7.76 13.60
N PRO A 84 8.48 9.08 13.31
CA PRO A 84 9.52 9.72 12.51
C PRO A 84 10.82 9.82 13.29
N GLN A 85 11.94 9.87 12.58
CA GLN A 85 13.24 9.96 13.23
C GLN A 85 13.37 11.35 13.88
N ASN A 86 13.40 11.43 15.21
CA ASN A 86 13.72 12.60 16.03
C ASN A 86 13.33 13.95 15.39
N ASP A 87 12.03 14.27 15.38
CA ASP A 87 11.43 15.53 14.87
C ASP A 87 11.58 15.82 13.36
N LYS A 88 12.04 14.83 12.57
CA LYS A 88 12.11 14.96 11.11
C LYS A 88 10.73 14.85 10.44
N LYS A 89 10.69 15.34 9.20
CA LYS A 89 9.55 15.19 8.29
C LYS A 89 9.15 13.71 8.15
N LYS A 90 7.84 13.45 8.15
CA LYS A 90 7.28 12.10 8.01
C LYS A 90 7.11 11.74 6.54
N PHE A 91 7.50 10.53 6.15
CA PHE A 91 7.36 10.03 4.78
C PHE A 91 6.59 8.71 4.73
N LEU A 92 5.64 8.62 3.81
CA LEU A 92 4.91 7.40 3.45
C LEU A 92 5.23 7.03 2.00
N PHE A 93 5.90 5.91 1.81
CA PHE A 93 6.17 5.35 0.48
C PHE A 93 5.04 4.42 0.07
N VAL A 94 4.52 4.62 -1.15
CA VAL A 94 3.37 3.89 -1.67
C VAL A 94 3.77 3.10 -2.91
N MET A 95 3.77 1.78 -2.80
CA MET A 95 3.98 0.83 -3.90
C MET A 95 2.65 0.27 -4.42
N GLU A 96 2.69 -0.67 -5.37
CA GLU A 96 1.51 -1.11 -6.11
C GLU A 96 0.61 -2.07 -5.33
N SER A 97 0.97 -3.35 -5.28
CA SER A 97 0.21 -4.42 -4.65
C SER A 97 1.17 -5.46 -4.09
N HIS A 98 0.68 -6.28 -3.16
CA HIS A 98 1.36 -7.50 -2.78
C HIS A 98 1.27 -8.58 -3.87
N TYR A 99 2.02 -9.65 -3.67
CA TYR A 99 2.00 -10.86 -4.49
C TYR A 99 1.86 -12.05 -3.54
N LEU A 100 1.07 -13.06 -3.90
CA LEU A 100 1.23 -14.39 -3.32
C LEU A 100 2.32 -15.15 -4.08
N PRO A 101 2.94 -16.19 -3.50
CA PRO A 101 3.94 -16.99 -4.20
C PRO A 101 3.31 -17.79 -5.37
N ASP A 102 4.09 -18.06 -6.42
CA ASP A 102 3.64 -18.90 -7.55
C ASP A 102 3.19 -20.30 -7.11
N SER A 103 3.71 -20.77 -5.97
CA SER A 103 3.36 -22.06 -5.38
C SER A 103 2.08 -22.04 -4.55
N SER A 104 1.47 -20.88 -4.32
CA SER A 104 0.31 -20.68 -3.44
C SER A 104 -0.83 -21.65 -3.74
N SER A 105 -1.30 -22.35 -2.70
CA SER A 105 -2.50 -23.20 -2.81
C SER A 105 -3.74 -22.37 -3.08
N PHE A 106 -3.79 -21.13 -2.59
CA PHE A 106 -4.86 -20.17 -2.85
C PHE A 106 -5.07 -19.96 -4.36
N TYR A 107 -3.97 -19.79 -5.11
CA TYR A 107 -4.06 -19.71 -6.57
C TYR A 107 -4.37 -21.07 -7.23
N LYS A 108 -3.84 -22.17 -6.69
CA LYS A 108 -3.97 -23.49 -7.35
C LYS A 108 -5.35 -24.12 -7.21
N LEU A 109 -5.97 -24.03 -6.03
CA LEU A 109 -7.18 -24.79 -5.69
C LEU A 109 -8.47 -24.13 -6.18
N HIS A 110 -8.47 -22.81 -6.36
CA HIS A 110 -9.69 -22.08 -6.75
C HIS A 110 -9.46 -21.17 -7.96
N TYR A 111 -8.43 -20.32 -7.91
CA TYR A 111 -8.17 -19.34 -8.97
C TYR A 111 -7.84 -19.98 -10.33
N ASN A 112 -6.98 -21.00 -10.35
CA ASN A 112 -6.59 -21.68 -11.59
C ASN A 112 -7.66 -22.62 -12.15
N MET A 113 -8.72 -22.90 -11.40
CA MET A 113 -9.87 -23.68 -11.87
C MET A 113 -10.90 -22.84 -12.64
N LEU A 114 -10.75 -21.51 -12.65
CA LEU A 114 -11.63 -20.59 -13.37
C LEU A 114 -11.17 -20.43 -14.83
N ASP A 115 -12.14 -20.35 -15.74
CA ASP A 115 -11.90 -20.43 -17.19
C ASP A 115 -11.41 -19.10 -17.79
N THR A 116 -11.83 -17.97 -17.22
CA THR A 116 -11.52 -16.63 -17.75
C THR A 116 -10.74 -15.75 -16.77
N GLU A 117 -9.99 -14.78 -17.32
CA GLU A 117 -9.27 -13.79 -16.51
C GLU A 117 -10.23 -12.84 -15.77
N GLU A 118 -11.40 -12.58 -16.34
CA GLU A 118 -12.45 -11.77 -15.73
C GLU A 118 -13.04 -12.45 -14.49
N GLU A 119 -13.36 -13.75 -14.56
CA GLU A 119 -13.85 -14.55 -13.44
C GLU A 119 -12.82 -14.63 -12.32
N LYS A 120 -11.57 -14.92 -12.69
CA LYS A 120 -10.43 -14.94 -11.78
C LYS A 120 -10.28 -13.64 -10.99
N ASN A 121 -10.30 -12.53 -11.69
CA ASN A 121 -10.18 -11.22 -11.09
C ASN A 121 -11.39 -10.86 -10.22
N GLU A 122 -12.60 -11.23 -10.64
CA GLU A 122 -13.82 -11.06 -9.83
C GLU A 122 -13.81 -11.90 -8.57
N TRP A 123 -13.44 -13.17 -8.67
CA TRP A 123 -13.28 -14.06 -7.53
C TRP A 123 -12.28 -13.46 -6.54
N LEU A 124 -11.05 -13.15 -6.99
CA LEU A 124 -9.98 -12.60 -6.16
C LEU A 124 -10.40 -11.29 -5.44
N LYS A 125 -11.17 -10.44 -6.12
CA LYS A 125 -11.74 -9.23 -5.55
C LYS A 125 -12.74 -9.54 -4.43
N ASN A 126 -13.65 -10.50 -4.64
CA ASN A 126 -14.64 -10.88 -3.63
C ASN A 126 -13.96 -11.50 -2.39
N GLN A 127 -12.91 -12.32 -2.61
CA GLN A 127 -12.10 -12.86 -1.52
C GLN A 127 -11.62 -11.74 -0.58
N TRP A 128 -10.94 -10.72 -1.10
CA TRP A 128 -10.34 -9.66 -0.27
C TRP A 128 -11.27 -8.58 0.28
N TYR A 129 -12.51 -8.48 -0.17
CA TYR A 129 -13.42 -7.43 0.31
C TYR A 129 -14.64 -7.97 1.05
N ASP A 130 -14.95 -9.24 0.89
CA ASP A 130 -16.16 -9.84 1.47
C ASP A 130 -15.85 -10.92 2.53
N TYR A 131 -14.63 -11.47 2.59
CA TYR A 131 -14.24 -12.52 3.54
C TYR A 131 -13.30 -12.03 4.65
N ASP A 132 -13.40 -12.69 5.80
CA ASP A 132 -12.59 -12.44 6.99
C ASP A 132 -11.38 -13.38 7.00
N PHE A 133 -10.18 -12.82 6.82
CA PHE A 133 -8.90 -13.53 6.97
C PHE A 133 -8.19 -13.12 8.26
N SER A 134 -8.94 -12.73 9.30
CA SER A 134 -8.36 -12.53 10.61
C SER A 134 -7.72 -13.83 11.09
N TRP A 135 -6.74 -13.72 12.00
CA TRP A 135 -6.04 -14.89 12.54
C TRP A 135 -6.97 -15.95 13.14
N LYS A 136 -8.12 -15.51 13.66
CA LYS A 136 -9.15 -16.39 14.22
C LYS A 136 -9.89 -17.19 13.14
N GLU A 137 -10.15 -16.58 11.99
CA GLU A 137 -10.92 -17.19 10.89
C GLU A 137 -10.00 -17.95 9.91
N LEU A 138 -8.71 -17.61 9.86
CA LEU A 138 -7.67 -18.36 9.19
C LEU A 138 -7.42 -19.71 9.89
N GLN A 139 -8.37 -20.63 9.76
CA GLN A 139 -8.16 -22.02 10.15
C GLN A 139 -7.32 -22.71 9.06
N SER A 140 -6.34 -23.48 9.50
CA SER A 140 -5.60 -24.42 8.65
C SER A 140 -6.44 -25.65 8.26
N SER A 141 -7.77 -25.55 8.33
CA SER A 141 -8.68 -26.64 8.01
C SER A 141 -8.67 -26.90 6.49
N PRO A 142 -8.46 -28.15 6.04
CA PRO A 142 -8.59 -28.53 4.64
C PRO A 142 -9.99 -28.29 4.05
N GLU A 143 -11.00 -28.05 4.91
CA GLU A 143 -12.41 -27.88 4.54
C GLU A 143 -12.83 -26.41 4.41
N SER A 144 -11.98 -25.44 4.80
CA SER A 144 -12.30 -24.02 4.61
C SER A 144 -12.29 -23.71 3.11
N GLU A 145 -13.35 -23.07 2.62
CA GLU A 145 -13.49 -22.63 1.22
C GLU A 145 -12.33 -21.70 0.78
N ILE A 146 -11.64 -21.10 1.75
CA ILE A 146 -10.55 -20.16 1.53
C ILE A 146 -9.52 -20.30 2.64
N SER A 147 -8.32 -20.78 2.31
CA SER A 147 -7.20 -20.94 3.24
C SER A 147 -5.95 -20.26 2.70
N LEU A 148 -5.28 -19.47 3.54
CA LEU A 148 -3.91 -19.00 3.27
C LEU A 148 -2.95 -19.84 4.11
N CYS A 149 -1.90 -20.37 3.49
CA CYS A 149 -0.84 -21.04 4.24
C CYS A 149 0.13 -20.02 4.84
N THR A 150 1.01 -20.47 5.73
CA THR A 150 2.03 -19.61 6.35
C THR A 150 2.90 -18.90 5.31
N GLU A 151 3.28 -19.61 4.23
CA GLU A 151 4.08 -19.05 3.15
C GLU A 151 3.33 -17.96 2.38
N ASP A 152 2.01 -18.09 2.19
CA ASP A 152 1.18 -17.06 1.57
C ASP A 152 1.20 -15.78 2.41
N ILE A 153 1.02 -15.94 3.72
CA ILE A 153 1.01 -14.83 4.68
C ILE A 153 2.38 -14.15 4.74
N ASP A 154 3.48 -14.90 4.73
CA ASP A 154 4.83 -14.33 4.74
C ASP A 154 5.14 -13.47 3.49
N TYR A 155 4.47 -13.74 2.37
CA TYR A 155 4.61 -12.98 1.12
C TYR A 155 3.81 -11.67 1.10
N ILE A 156 2.73 -11.59 1.88
CA ILE A 156 1.83 -10.44 1.93
C ILE A 156 1.91 -9.65 3.23
N CYS A 157 2.47 -10.23 4.28
CA CYS A 157 2.73 -9.55 5.54
C CYS A 157 3.78 -8.47 5.32
N THR A 158 3.37 -7.19 5.35
CA THR A 158 4.24 -6.07 4.97
C THR A 158 5.51 -6.03 5.83
N GLU A 159 5.38 -6.32 7.12
CA GLU A 159 6.50 -6.45 8.04
C GLU A 159 7.43 -7.61 7.67
N SER A 160 6.90 -8.82 7.49
CA SER A 160 7.69 -9.99 7.10
C SER A 160 8.42 -9.74 5.79
N VAL A 161 7.75 -9.14 4.80
CA VAL A 161 8.35 -8.78 3.51
C VAL A 161 9.54 -7.85 3.72
N VAL A 162 9.41 -6.79 4.52
CA VAL A 162 10.53 -5.87 4.79
C VAL A 162 11.64 -6.58 5.57
N LYS A 163 11.34 -7.23 6.70
CA LYS A 163 12.31 -7.93 7.56
C LYS A 163 13.13 -8.96 6.77
N ASN A 164 12.45 -9.83 6.00
CA ASN A 164 13.09 -10.94 5.31
C ASN A 164 13.92 -10.48 4.10
N ASN A 165 13.45 -9.47 3.38
CA ASN A 165 14.10 -9.04 2.15
C ASN A 165 15.16 -7.97 2.36
N ILE A 166 15.07 -7.14 3.40
CA ILE A 166 16.02 -6.04 3.55
C ILE A 166 17.45 -6.52 3.80
N LYS A 167 17.64 -7.64 4.52
CA LYS A 167 18.98 -8.20 4.78
C LYS A 167 19.49 -9.05 3.60
N ASN A 168 18.61 -9.82 2.96
CA ASN A 168 19.00 -10.93 2.09
C ASN A 168 18.70 -10.76 0.59
N ASN A 169 17.87 -9.78 0.20
CA ASN A 169 17.44 -9.61 -1.19
C ASN A 169 18.03 -8.35 -1.84
N ASN A 170 19.05 -8.53 -2.68
CA ASN A 170 19.71 -7.43 -3.38
C ASN A 170 18.78 -6.61 -4.30
N LYS A 171 17.76 -7.25 -4.90
CA LYS A 171 16.77 -6.53 -5.71
C LYS A 171 15.93 -5.62 -4.82
N PHE A 172 15.48 -6.13 -3.67
CA PHE A 172 14.72 -5.36 -2.68
C PHE A 172 15.53 -4.18 -2.12
N LYS A 173 16.79 -4.43 -1.71
CA LYS A 173 17.73 -3.37 -1.32
C LYS A 173 17.87 -2.30 -2.40
N ALA A 174 17.96 -2.70 -3.67
CA ALA A 174 18.05 -1.76 -4.78
C ALA A 174 16.78 -0.91 -4.97
N LEU A 175 15.58 -1.46 -4.73
CA LEU A 175 14.34 -0.67 -4.74
C LEU A 175 14.40 0.43 -3.68
N PHE A 176 14.76 0.08 -2.44
CA PHE A 176 14.86 1.05 -1.35
C PHE A 176 16.01 2.04 -1.54
N ARG A 177 17.14 1.62 -2.12
CA ARG A 177 18.21 2.54 -2.52
C ARG A 177 17.68 3.66 -3.41
N ASN A 178 16.96 3.31 -4.47
CA ASN A 178 16.42 4.27 -5.44
C ASN A 178 15.42 5.24 -4.77
N MET A 179 14.58 4.74 -3.85
CA MET A 179 13.60 5.57 -3.15
C MET A 179 14.20 6.46 -2.06
N LEU A 180 15.18 5.95 -1.30
CA LEU A 180 15.65 6.61 -0.08
C LEU A 180 16.86 7.52 -0.31
N LYS A 181 17.80 7.15 -1.18
CA LYS A 181 19.01 7.96 -1.40
C LYS A 181 18.68 9.40 -1.82
N PRO A 182 17.78 9.66 -2.79
CA PRO A 182 17.50 11.02 -3.21
C PRO A 182 16.89 11.90 -2.11
N ILE A 183 16.11 11.31 -1.19
CA ILE A 183 15.47 12.03 -0.08
C ILE A 183 16.44 12.23 1.09
N PHE A 184 17.06 11.15 1.56
CA PHE A 184 17.81 11.15 2.83
C PHE A 184 19.31 11.43 2.66
N ASN A 185 19.84 11.44 1.43
CA ASN A 185 21.27 11.59 1.15
C ASN A 185 22.14 10.58 1.93
N ILE A 186 21.80 9.31 1.78
CA ILE A 186 22.40 8.19 2.51
C ILE A 186 23.28 7.32 1.61
N GLU A 187 24.20 6.60 2.23
CA GLU A 187 24.98 5.55 1.59
C GLU A 187 24.28 4.18 1.64
N ASP A 188 24.83 3.19 0.93
CA ASP A 188 24.22 1.86 0.75
C ASP A 188 24.10 1.08 2.07
N ASP A 189 25.09 1.21 2.95
CA ASP A 189 25.13 0.60 4.28
C ASP A 189 24.13 1.23 5.26
N GLN A 190 23.62 2.42 4.95
CA GLN A 190 22.64 3.14 5.77
C GLN A 190 21.17 2.84 5.39
N ILE A 191 20.92 2.12 4.30
CA ILE A 191 19.56 1.84 3.80
C ILE A 191 18.72 1.10 4.85
N GLU A 192 19.26 0.04 5.44
CA GLU A 192 18.55 -0.77 6.43
C GLU A 192 18.13 0.06 7.65
N ASN A 193 19.01 0.95 8.11
CA ASN A 193 18.70 1.83 9.23
C ASN A 193 17.66 2.89 8.83
N THR A 194 17.76 3.43 7.62
CA THR A 194 16.83 4.49 7.15
C THR A 194 15.40 3.97 6.97
N ILE A 195 15.22 2.69 6.63
CA ILE A 195 13.88 2.06 6.56
C ILE A 195 13.17 2.09 7.90
N LYS A 196 13.89 2.05 9.03
CA LYS A 196 13.29 2.15 10.36
C LYS A 196 12.69 3.53 10.62
N SER A 197 12.97 4.53 9.78
CA SER A 197 12.51 5.91 9.92
C SER A 197 11.37 6.30 8.95
N ILE A 198 10.85 5.36 8.16
CA ILE A 198 9.79 5.62 7.16
C ILE A 198 8.54 4.79 7.42
N ALA A 199 7.43 5.17 6.78
CA ALA A 199 6.27 4.29 6.62
C ALA A 199 6.20 3.80 5.16
N PHE A 200 5.64 2.61 4.97
CA PHE A 200 5.52 1.94 3.68
C PHE A 200 4.18 1.21 3.56
N MET A 201 3.51 1.36 2.42
CA MET A 201 2.30 0.59 2.10
C MET A 201 2.27 0.18 0.63
N ASN A 202 1.55 -0.91 0.34
CA ASN A 202 1.02 -1.13 -0.99
C ASN A 202 -0.32 -0.40 -1.12
N TYR A 203 -0.55 0.20 -2.29
CA TYR A 203 -1.75 0.99 -2.56
C TYR A 203 -2.99 0.11 -2.67
N PHE A 204 -2.89 -0.93 -3.51
CA PHE A 204 -3.97 -1.88 -3.70
C PHE A 204 -4.05 -2.84 -2.53
N LEU A 205 -5.28 -3.04 -2.05
CA LEU A 205 -5.58 -3.79 -0.83
C LEU A 205 -5.60 -5.31 -1.02
N ARG A 206 -5.55 -5.79 -2.27
CA ARG A 206 -5.45 -7.22 -2.58
C ARG A 206 -4.17 -7.51 -3.36
N PRO A 207 -3.66 -8.74 -3.29
CA PRO A 207 -2.59 -9.19 -4.17
C PRO A 207 -2.98 -9.07 -5.66
N SER A 208 -1.97 -8.99 -6.51
CA SER A 208 -2.15 -9.18 -7.95
C SER A 208 -2.61 -10.60 -8.27
N GLU A 209 -3.00 -10.81 -9.51
CA GLU A 209 -3.45 -12.09 -10.04
C GLU A 209 -2.34 -13.14 -10.12
N CYS A 210 -1.10 -12.69 -10.34
CA CYS A 210 0.08 -13.55 -10.44
C CYS A 210 1.30 -12.84 -9.82
N THR A 211 2.33 -13.59 -9.46
CA THR A 211 3.60 -13.02 -8.99
C THR A 211 4.26 -12.19 -10.07
N GLY A 212 4.73 -10.99 -9.71
CA GLY A 212 5.55 -10.14 -10.58
C GLY A 212 4.79 -9.46 -11.73
N VAL A 213 3.46 -9.58 -11.80
CA VAL A 213 2.64 -8.84 -12.77
C VAL A 213 1.90 -7.68 -12.11
N SER A 214 1.72 -6.59 -12.84
CA SER A 214 0.88 -5.49 -12.37
C SER A 214 -0.56 -5.95 -12.20
N ILE A 215 -1.14 -5.68 -11.03
CA ILE A 215 -2.53 -6.02 -10.67
C ILE A 215 -3.51 -5.52 -11.74
N LYS A 216 -4.47 -6.31 -12.18
CA LYS A 216 -5.55 -5.87 -13.07
C LYS A 216 -6.69 -5.21 -12.27
N GLY A 217 -6.42 -4.06 -11.65
CA GLY A 217 -7.38 -3.40 -10.77
C GLY A 217 -8.74 -3.06 -11.43
N LYS A 218 -9.82 -3.21 -10.67
CA LYS A 218 -11.18 -2.74 -10.99
C LYS A 218 -11.47 -1.39 -10.37
N ASP A 219 -12.56 -0.74 -10.79
CA ASP A 219 -12.96 0.57 -10.26
C ASP A 219 -13.16 0.58 -8.73
N ILE A 220 -13.56 -0.54 -8.13
CA ILE A 220 -13.68 -0.67 -6.67
C ILE A 220 -12.33 -0.82 -5.97
N ASP A 221 -11.38 -1.55 -6.58
CA ASP A 221 -10.01 -1.67 -6.05
C ASP A 221 -9.41 -0.26 -5.93
N GLU A 222 -9.52 0.53 -6.99
CA GLU A 222 -9.00 1.89 -7.01
C GLU A 222 -9.67 2.82 -5.98
N LEU A 223 -10.99 2.69 -5.80
CA LEU A 223 -11.73 3.47 -4.80
C LEU A 223 -11.28 3.12 -3.38
N PHE A 224 -11.30 1.83 -3.01
CA PHE A 224 -10.90 1.41 -1.66
C PHE A 224 -9.44 1.74 -1.39
N SER A 225 -8.56 1.60 -2.39
CA SER A 225 -7.15 1.98 -2.27
C SER A 225 -6.98 3.47 -1.98
N TYR A 226 -7.73 4.33 -2.68
CA TYR A 226 -7.70 5.77 -2.46
C TYR A 226 -8.20 6.17 -1.07
N LEU A 227 -9.36 5.63 -0.65
CA LEU A 227 -9.92 5.91 0.67
C LEU A 227 -9.04 5.35 1.80
N ASN A 228 -8.44 4.17 1.59
CA ASN A 228 -7.50 3.60 2.54
C ASN A 228 -6.22 4.45 2.65
N LEU A 229 -5.70 4.97 1.54
CA LEU A 229 -4.55 5.87 1.58
C LEU A 229 -4.84 7.10 2.45
N ILE A 230 -6.04 7.69 2.34
CA ILE A 230 -6.47 8.80 3.20
C ILE A 230 -6.51 8.37 4.68
N ARG A 231 -7.11 7.21 4.97
CA ARG A 231 -7.18 6.63 6.32
C ARG A 231 -5.78 6.50 6.94
N VAL A 232 -4.85 5.87 6.21
CA VAL A 232 -3.47 5.66 6.63
C VAL A 232 -2.73 7.00 6.78
N TRP A 233 -2.89 7.92 5.82
CA TRP A 233 -2.29 9.24 5.87
C TRP A 233 -2.71 10.02 7.13
N LYS A 234 -4.00 10.04 7.46
CA LYS A 234 -4.52 10.65 8.68
C LYS A 234 -4.07 9.92 9.95
N ALA A 235 -3.93 8.59 9.92
CA ALA A 235 -3.45 7.81 11.06
C ALA A 235 -1.97 8.10 11.38
N LEU A 236 -1.16 8.30 10.34
CA LEU A 236 0.26 8.64 10.48
C LEU A 236 0.51 10.12 10.82
N GLY A 237 -0.54 10.93 10.93
CA GLY A 237 -0.44 12.37 11.15
C GLY A 237 0.16 13.09 9.95
N GLU A 238 -0.43 12.82 8.79
CA GLU A 238 -0.32 13.55 7.52
C GLU A 238 1.10 13.62 6.92
N PRO A 239 1.77 12.48 6.71
CA PRO A 239 3.10 12.46 6.09
C PRO A 239 3.11 12.99 4.65
N TYR A 240 4.30 13.35 4.17
CA TYR A 240 4.58 13.45 2.74
C TYR A 240 4.44 12.07 2.09
N ILE A 241 3.77 12.00 0.96
CA ILE A 241 3.50 10.75 0.25
C ILE A 241 4.35 10.68 -1.01
N ILE A 242 5.08 9.58 -1.18
CA ILE A 242 5.86 9.29 -2.38
C ILE A 242 5.26 8.06 -3.05
N ILE A 243 4.58 8.27 -4.18
CA ILE A 243 3.97 7.20 -4.98
C ILE A 243 5.01 6.68 -5.98
N CYS A 244 5.34 5.39 -5.87
CA CYS A 244 6.39 4.73 -6.65
C CYS A 244 5.81 3.69 -7.62
N SER A 245 4.70 4.00 -8.30
CA SER A 245 4.15 3.19 -9.39
C SER A 245 3.35 4.06 -10.36
N ALA A 246 3.57 3.83 -11.67
CA ALA A 246 2.80 4.49 -12.71
C ALA A 246 1.31 4.11 -12.67
N LYS A 247 0.99 2.88 -12.26
CA LYS A 247 -0.39 2.40 -12.13
C LYS A 247 -1.09 3.06 -10.95
N VAL A 248 -0.43 3.07 -9.79
CA VAL A 248 -0.91 3.76 -8.59
C VAL A 248 -1.09 5.24 -8.88
N LYS A 249 -0.12 5.90 -9.52
CA LYS A 249 -0.23 7.31 -9.91
C LYS A 249 -1.48 7.60 -10.73
N LYS A 250 -1.79 6.75 -11.73
CA LYS A 250 -2.96 6.94 -12.59
C LYS A 250 -4.25 6.79 -11.79
N SER A 251 -4.34 5.75 -10.96
CA SER A 251 -5.49 5.52 -10.08
C SER A 251 -5.65 6.67 -9.08
N PHE A 252 -4.63 6.95 -8.26
CA PHE A 252 -4.60 8.03 -7.30
C PHE A 252 -5.05 9.37 -7.91
N ASN A 253 -4.42 9.82 -9.02
CA ASN A 253 -4.76 11.10 -9.63
C ASN A 253 -6.22 11.17 -10.11
N ARG A 254 -6.79 10.04 -10.55
CA ARG A 254 -8.19 9.98 -11.01
C ARG A 254 -9.15 10.27 -9.85
N TYR A 255 -8.93 9.67 -8.69
CA TYR A 255 -9.79 9.84 -7.51
C TYR A 255 -9.48 11.13 -6.77
N TRP A 256 -8.20 11.49 -6.63
CA TRP A 256 -7.75 12.73 -6.00
C TRP A 256 -8.31 13.97 -6.70
N LYS A 257 -8.24 14.05 -8.03
CA LYS A 257 -8.83 15.18 -8.78
C LYS A 257 -10.33 15.28 -8.58
N LYS A 258 -11.04 14.15 -8.58
CA LYS A 258 -12.49 14.12 -8.34
C LYS A 258 -12.85 14.59 -6.94
N HIS A 259 -12.08 14.14 -5.93
CA HIS A 259 -12.24 14.56 -4.55
C HIS A 259 -12.04 16.08 -4.40
N ASN A 260 -11.04 16.65 -5.08
CA ASN A 260 -10.75 18.09 -5.02
C ASN A 260 -11.66 18.96 -5.90
N THR A 261 -12.30 18.40 -6.95
CA THR A 261 -13.17 19.20 -7.84
C THR A 261 -14.51 19.53 -7.20
N ILE A 262 -14.98 18.69 -6.28
CA ILE A 262 -16.33 18.80 -5.71
C ILE A 262 -16.34 19.73 -4.48
N LEU A 263 -15.17 20.09 -3.93
CA LEU A 263 -15.08 20.68 -2.60
C LEU A 263 -13.87 21.60 -2.45
N ASP A 264 -14.09 22.90 -2.20
CA ASP A 264 -13.02 23.88 -1.96
C ASP A 264 -12.38 23.75 -0.56
N GLU A 265 -13.05 23.19 0.45
CA GLU A 265 -12.49 23.09 1.83
C GLU A 265 -13.03 21.89 2.61
N PHE A 266 -12.42 20.71 2.49
CA PHE A 266 -12.76 19.57 3.36
C PHE A 266 -11.54 18.96 4.07
N GLU A 267 -11.77 18.53 5.32
CA GLU A 267 -10.92 17.58 6.02
C GLU A 267 -10.73 16.32 5.15
N ASN A 268 -9.52 15.75 5.15
CA ASN A 268 -9.15 14.51 4.43
C ASN A 268 -8.73 14.66 2.95
N GLN A 269 -8.52 15.87 2.45
CA GLN A 269 -7.80 16.09 1.20
C GLN A 269 -6.29 16.00 1.42
N ILE A 270 -5.60 15.23 0.58
CA ILE A 270 -4.14 15.17 0.58
C ILE A 270 -3.63 16.39 -0.21
N PRO A 271 -2.87 17.32 0.39
CA PRO A 271 -2.38 18.50 -0.33
C PRO A 271 -1.46 18.13 -1.49
N GLU A 272 -1.54 18.85 -2.61
CA GLU A 272 -0.63 18.62 -3.75
C GLU A 272 0.83 18.79 -3.35
N ASP A 273 1.13 19.72 -2.44
CA ASP A 273 2.46 19.96 -1.91
C ASP A 273 3.01 18.76 -1.14
N ASN A 274 2.15 17.94 -0.53
CA ASN A 274 2.55 16.74 0.19
C ASN A 274 2.83 15.54 -0.72
N LEU A 275 2.66 15.67 -2.04
CA LEU A 275 2.72 14.55 -2.98
C LEU A 275 3.95 14.58 -3.89
N CYS A 276 4.58 13.43 -4.04
CA CYS A 276 5.60 13.16 -5.05
C CYS A 276 5.23 11.92 -5.86
N LEU A 277 5.23 12.06 -7.19
CA LEU A 277 4.77 11.01 -8.11
C LEU A 277 5.95 10.48 -8.94
N CYS A 278 6.25 9.19 -8.82
CA CYS A 278 7.43 8.56 -9.40
C CYS A 278 7.12 7.31 -10.20
N ASN A 279 8.11 6.84 -10.97
CA ASN A 279 8.03 5.53 -11.59
C ASN A 279 8.33 4.44 -10.55
N HIS A 280 8.13 3.18 -10.96
CA HIS A 280 8.50 2.05 -10.12
C HIS A 280 10.02 2.05 -9.84
N PRO A 281 10.47 1.74 -8.61
CA PRO A 281 11.87 1.85 -8.21
C PRO A 281 12.75 0.71 -8.73
N SER A 282 12.27 -0.06 -9.70
CA SER A 282 13.13 -1.00 -10.44
C SER A 282 14.05 -0.22 -11.36
N ASN A 283 15.33 -0.60 -11.43
CA ASN A 283 16.36 0.16 -12.17
C ASN A 283 15.93 0.59 -13.58
N ARG A 284 15.25 -0.29 -14.32
CA ARG A 284 14.77 0.01 -15.68
C ARG A 284 13.67 1.08 -15.71
N SER A 285 12.74 1.03 -14.75
CA SER A 285 11.58 1.93 -14.70
C SER A 285 11.95 3.27 -14.06
N TRP A 286 12.79 3.24 -13.02
CA TRP A 286 13.23 4.42 -12.27
C TRP A 286 13.98 5.42 -13.14
N ASN A 287 14.94 4.92 -13.94
CA ASN A 287 15.76 5.69 -14.86
C ASN A 287 15.03 6.07 -16.16
N ARG A 288 13.82 5.56 -16.39
CA ARG A 288 13.05 5.89 -17.59
C ARG A 288 12.51 7.31 -17.46
N LYS A 289 12.84 8.16 -18.43
CA LYS A 289 12.23 9.49 -18.56
C LYS A 289 10.72 9.38 -18.69
N ARG A 290 9.98 10.18 -17.92
CA ARG A 290 8.53 10.30 -17.99
C ARG A 290 8.12 11.72 -18.33
N LYS A 291 6.97 11.87 -18.98
CA LYS A 291 6.36 13.18 -19.19
C LYS A 291 5.97 13.79 -17.84
N VAL A 292 6.18 15.09 -17.72
CA VAL A 292 5.85 15.92 -16.55
C VAL A 292 4.56 16.67 -16.83
N SER A 293 3.64 16.74 -15.86
CA SER A 293 2.45 17.59 -16.01
C SER A 293 2.82 19.07 -15.87
N GLU A 294 1.96 19.98 -16.35
CA GLU A 294 2.21 21.43 -16.15
C GLU A 294 2.25 21.80 -14.66
N ALA A 295 1.38 21.21 -13.84
CA ALA A 295 1.39 21.40 -12.38
C ALA A 295 2.73 20.94 -11.75
N GLU A 296 3.28 19.80 -12.20
CA GLU A 296 4.59 19.33 -11.73
C GLU A 296 5.74 20.24 -12.21
N LYS A 297 5.64 20.81 -13.42
CA LYS A 297 6.62 21.77 -13.92
C LYS A 297 6.62 23.05 -13.09
N GLU A 298 5.43 23.56 -12.77
CA GLU A 298 5.25 24.74 -11.93
C GLU A 298 5.79 24.47 -10.52
N LYS A 299 5.33 23.38 -9.88
CA LYS A 299 5.73 22.97 -8.53
C LYS A 299 7.25 22.84 -8.38
N TYR A 300 7.93 22.26 -9.35
CA TYR A 300 9.36 21.94 -9.27
C TYR A 300 10.27 22.84 -10.12
N GLY A 301 9.73 23.88 -10.76
CA GLY A 301 10.48 24.76 -11.66
C GLY A 301 11.14 24.03 -12.84
N LEU A 302 10.53 22.94 -13.32
CA LEU A 302 11.10 22.11 -14.39
C LEU A 302 10.87 22.74 -15.76
N LYS A 303 11.96 22.98 -16.49
CA LYS A 303 11.90 23.50 -17.87
C LYS A 303 11.69 22.41 -18.93
N ASN A 304 12.04 21.17 -18.59
CA ASN A 304 12.00 20.05 -19.53
C ASN A 304 10.62 19.38 -19.53
N GLU A 305 10.18 18.89 -20.70
CA GLU A 305 8.95 18.11 -20.81
C GLU A 305 9.05 16.71 -20.18
N TYR A 306 10.28 16.22 -20.01
CA TYR A 306 10.59 14.90 -19.50
C TYR A 306 11.66 14.96 -18.42
N THR A 307 11.52 14.09 -17.42
CA THR A 307 12.43 14.00 -16.27
C THR A 307 12.51 12.57 -15.75
N THR A 308 13.51 12.25 -14.93
CA THR A 308 13.65 10.97 -14.23
C THR A 308 13.01 11.01 -12.84
N SER A 309 12.84 9.84 -12.21
CA SER A 309 12.31 9.80 -10.83
C SER A 309 13.28 10.39 -9.81
N ASP A 310 14.60 10.24 -10.03
CA ASP A 310 15.64 10.85 -9.19
C ASP A 310 15.57 12.38 -9.21
N GLU A 311 15.44 12.98 -10.40
CA GLU A 311 15.33 14.44 -10.55
C GLU A 311 14.09 14.97 -9.82
N ILE A 312 12.94 14.30 -9.95
CA ILE A 312 11.70 14.69 -9.26
C ILE A 312 11.84 14.55 -7.74
N LEU A 313 12.40 13.43 -7.25
CA LEU A 313 12.61 13.26 -5.81
C LEU A 313 13.55 14.32 -5.25
N GLY A 314 14.62 14.65 -5.99
CA GLY A 314 15.54 15.72 -5.61
C GLY A 314 14.83 17.07 -5.48
N LYS A 315 14.00 17.43 -6.48
CA LYS A 315 13.18 18.66 -6.42
C LYS A 315 12.13 18.64 -5.34
N PHE A 316 11.52 17.49 -5.09
CA PHE A 316 10.59 17.32 -3.98
C PHE A 316 11.28 17.51 -2.63
N LYS A 317 12.47 16.93 -2.45
CA LYS A 317 13.30 17.17 -1.26
C LYS A 317 13.61 18.66 -1.08
N GLU A 318 14.07 19.34 -2.13
CA GLU A 318 14.34 20.79 -2.10
C GLU A 318 13.10 21.61 -1.73
N SER A 319 11.89 21.15 -2.06
CA SER A 319 10.65 21.83 -1.67
C SER A 319 10.23 21.60 -0.20
N ILE A 320 10.82 20.61 0.47
CA ILE A 320 10.47 20.19 1.83
C ILE A 320 11.44 20.74 2.89
N PHE A 321 12.73 20.85 2.52
CA PHE A 321 13.86 21.19 3.40
C PHE A 321 14.50 22.51 2.98
#